data_AF-A0A956WEQ4-F1
#
_entry.id   AF-A0A956WEQ4-F1
#
_cell.length_a   1.000
_cell.length_b   1.000
_cell.length_c   1.000
_cell.angle_alpha   90.00
_cell.angle_beta   90.00
_cell.angle_gamma   90.00
#
_symmetry.space_group_name_H-M   'P 1'
#
loop_
_entity.id
_entity.type
_entity.pdbx_description
1 polymer ?
#
loop_
_entity_poly.entity_id
_entity_poly.type
_entity_poly.pdbx_seq_one_letter_code
_entity_poly.pdbx_strand_id
1 'polypeptide(L)'
;GAAFSSFFCSFNVRSSSRISRSNPTYLMTPDELLDRLDQRLLMLTGAARDFPARQQTMRDALAWSYDLLEPEEQMVLRRLAVFVGSWSLDAAAEICWDLSVDRDARNSANLPVIESLVQKSLVFRSSHLGQPAPDGATRFRLLETVREFADVELFRTDELELIRERHTAYYASAAARLECIAWGDEPGDSRAILAAEYGNFHAALLWAIEREQTELAFQIVAAVFNPEATQDLSRILGQDTHSQLEFVR
;
A
#
# COMPACT_ATOMS: atom_id res chain seq x y z
N GLY A 1 36.36 0.34 66.04
CA GLY A 1 34.89 0.34 66.00
C GLY A 1 34.49 0.11 64.56
N ALA A 2 33.89 -1.02 64.19
CA ALA A 2 32.48 -1.40 64.47
C ALA A 2 31.52 -0.35 63.86
N ALA A 3 30.58 -0.64 62.96
CA ALA A 3 30.01 -1.89 62.43
C ALA A 3 29.24 -1.54 61.12
N PHE A 4 29.41 -2.23 59.99
CA PHE A 4 28.54 -3.28 59.39
C PHE A 4 27.13 -3.56 59.98
N SER A 5 26.20 -3.94 59.08
CA SER A 5 24.82 -4.50 59.25
C SER A 5 23.69 -3.45 59.18
N SER A 6 22.56 -3.61 58.45
CA SER A 6 21.70 -4.77 58.09
C SER A 6 20.85 -4.39 56.85
N PHE A 7 20.75 -5.15 55.74
CA PHE A 7 19.92 -6.33 55.44
C PHE A 7 18.43 -6.32 55.88
N PHE A 8 17.57 -6.36 54.84
CA PHE A 8 16.26 -7.05 54.65
C PHE A 8 14.90 -6.51 55.15
N CYS A 9 14.00 -6.41 54.15
CA CYS A 9 12.59 -6.82 54.09
C CYS A 9 11.53 -6.15 54.98
N SER A 10 10.60 -5.43 54.34
CA SER A 10 9.17 -5.56 54.68
C SER A 10 8.30 -5.37 53.44
N PHE A 11 7.73 -6.50 53.03
CA PHE A 11 6.54 -6.69 52.23
C PHE A 11 5.38 -5.94 52.89
N ASN A 12 4.66 -5.06 52.17
CA ASN A 12 3.26 -4.82 52.52
C ASN A 12 2.42 -4.56 51.28
N VAL A 13 1.55 -5.52 51.03
CA VAL A 13 0.42 -5.50 50.11
C VAL A 13 -0.61 -4.51 50.62
N ARG A 14 -1.00 -3.54 49.79
CA ARG A 14 -2.36 -2.98 49.86
C ARG A 14 -2.84 -2.53 48.48
N SER A 15 -3.61 -3.44 47.89
CA SER A 15 -4.60 -3.25 46.83
C SER A 15 -5.54 -2.07 47.10
N SER A 16 -5.71 -1.18 46.12
CA SER A 16 -6.99 -0.67 45.61
C SER A 16 -6.87 0.77 45.13
N SER A 17 -6.66 0.92 43.82
CA SER A 17 -7.24 2.03 43.08
C SER A 17 -7.66 1.50 41.71
N ARG A 18 -8.98 1.37 41.57
CA ARG A 18 -9.68 1.01 40.34
C ARG A 18 -9.26 1.98 39.23
N ILE A 19 -8.40 1.53 38.33
CA ILE A 19 -8.27 2.16 37.03
C ILE A 19 -9.40 1.57 36.18
N SER A 20 -10.50 2.32 36.10
CA SER A 20 -11.57 2.10 35.15
C SER A 20 -10.98 2.20 33.74
N ARG A 21 -10.57 1.06 33.17
CA ARG A 21 -10.25 0.95 31.75
C ARG A 21 -11.54 1.14 30.97
N SER A 22 -11.76 2.36 30.49
CA SER A 22 -12.66 2.63 29.38
C SER A 22 -12.12 1.90 28.16
N ASN A 23 -12.69 0.74 27.87
CA ASN A 23 -12.43 -0.04 26.65
C ASN A 23 -12.84 0.84 25.45
N PRO A 24 -11.98 1.10 24.46
CA PRO A 24 -12.47 1.63 23.20
C PRO A 24 -13.36 0.53 22.61
N THR A 25 -14.64 0.84 22.45
CA THR A 25 -15.63 -0.04 21.85
C THR A 25 -15.26 -0.28 20.39
N TYR A 26 -14.36 -1.24 20.15
CA TYR A 26 -14.33 -1.94 18.88
C TYR A 26 -15.65 -2.70 18.83
N LEU A 27 -16.53 -2.29 17.92
CA LEU A 27 -17.88 -2.84 17.72
C LEU A 27 -17.90 -4.34 17.40
N MET A 28 -16.72 -4.94 17.18
CA MET A 28 -16.52 -6.33 16.83
C MET A 28 -15.29 -6.85 17.57
N THR A 29 -15.36 -8.07 18.06
CA THR A 29 -14.23 -8.80 18.63
C THR A 29 -13.20 -9.13 17.54
N PRO A 30 -11.93 -9.36 17.89
CA PRO A 30 -10.91 -9.78 16.93
C PRO A 30 -11.31 -11.03 16.14
N ASP A 31 -11.99 -11.98 16.79
CA ASP A 31 -12.50 -13.20 16.16
C ASP A 31 -13.61 -12.90 15.14
N GLU A 32 -14.53 -11.98 15.44
CA GLU A 32 -15.56 -11.52 14.47
C GLU A 32 -14.96 -10.76 13.29
N LEU A 33 -13.81 -10.10 13.51
CA LEU A 33 -13.06 -9.42 12.45
C LEU A 33 -12.34 -10.42 11.55
N LEU A 34 -11.74 -11.46 12.15
CA LEU A 34 -11.12 -12.59 11.46
C LEU A 34 -12.15 -13.36 10.61
N ASP A 35 -13.30 -13.72 11.19
CA ASP A 35 -14.37 -14.42 10.45
C ASP A 35 -14.87 -13.61 9.25
N ARG A 36 -14.95 -12.28 9.39
CA ARG A 36 -15.31 -11.40 8.27
C ARG A 36 -14.21 -11.28 7.22
N LEU A 37 -12.94 -11.24 7.63
CA LEU A 37 -11.81 -11.21 6.71
C LEU A 37 -11.71 -12.53 5.95
N ASP A 38 -11.90 -13.67 6.61
CA ASP A 38 -11.93 -14.99 5.99
C ASP A 38 -13.08 -15.13 4.99
N GLN A 39 -14.27 -14.64 5.32
CA GLN A 39 -15.39 -14.59 4.37
C GLN A 39 -15.07 -13.71 3.14
N ARG A 40 -14.37 -12.59 3.35
CA ARG A 40 -14.00 -11.68 2.26
C ARG A 40 -12.88 -12.26 1.40
N LEU A 41 -11.92 -12.96 2.01
CA LEU A 41 -10.86 -13.70 1.32
C LEU A 41 -11.45 -14.86 0.52
N LEU A 42 -12.44 -15.59 1.06
CA LEU A 42 -13.17 -16.64 0.34
C LEU A 42 -13.96 -16.10 -0.87
N MET A 43 -14.53 -14.90 -0.75
CA MET A 43 -15.14 -14.18 -1.88
C MET A 43 -14.10 -13.74 -2.92
N LEU A 44 -12.91 -13.34 -2.49
CA LEU A 44 -11.78 -12.98 -3.34
C LEU A 44 -11.14 -14.18 -4.04
N THR A 45 -11.15 -15.38 -3.42
CA THR A 45 -10.57 -16.61 -3.98
C THR A 45 -11.47 -17.36 -4.97
N GLY A 46 -12.55 -16.76 -5.46
CA GLY A 46 -13.28 -17.29 -6.62
C GLY A 46 -14.21 -18.47 -6.37
N ALA A 47 -14.67 -18.69 -5.13
CA ALA A 47 -15.78 -19.60 -4.83
C ALA A 47 -17.17 -18.95 -4.94
N ALA A 48 -17.25 -17.71 -5.46
CA ALA A 48 -18.49 -16.97 -5.63
C ALA A 48 -18.86 -16.86 -7.12
N ARG A 49 -19.59 -17.88 -7.62
CA ARG A 49 -20.44 -17.70 -8.80
C ARG A 49 -21.68 -16.83 -8.51
N ASP A 50 -21.85 -16.40 -7.26
CA ASP A 50 -23.01 -15.64 -6.79
C ASP A 50 -22.56 -14.32 -6.13
N PHE A 51 -22.14 -13.34 -6.93
CA PHE A 51 -22.04 -11.96 -6.44
C PHE A 51 -23.46 -11.40 -6.21
N PRO A 52 -23.69 -10.57 -5.17
CA PRO A 52 -24.98 -9.90 -4.99
C PRO A 52 -25.35 -9.10 -6.25
N ALA A 53 -26.60 -9.19 -6.71
CA ALA A 53 -27.07 -8.59 -7.98
C ALA A 53 -26.66 -7.11 -8.19
N ARG A 54 -26.53 -6.33 -7.10
CA ARG A 54 -26.07 -4.93 -7.14
C ARG A 54 -24.62 -4.77 -7.59
N GLN A 55 -23.72 -5.68 -7.19
CA GLN A 55 -22.33 -5.67 -7.64
C GLN A 55 -22.22 -6.08 -9.11
N GLN A 56 -23.09 -6.97 -9.58
CA GLN A 56 -23.16 -7.35 -10.98
C GLN A 56 -23.54 -6.16 -11.87
N THR A 57 -24.59 -5.40 -11.52
CA THR A 57 -24.96 -4.18 -12.26
C THR A 57 -23.86 -3.12 -12.28
N MET A 58 -23.09 -2.97 -11.19
CA MET A 58 -21.94 -2.05 -11.16
C MET A 58 -20.80 -2.55 -12.07
N ARG A 59 -20.49 -3.85 -12.06
CA ARG A 59 -19.48 -4.42 -12.95
C ARG A 59 -19.89 -4.33 -14.41
N ASP A 60 -21.17 -4.54 -14.73
CA ASP A 60 -21.69 -4.40 -16.10
C ASP A 60 -21.56 -2.94 -16.59
N ALA A 61 -21.84 -1.96 -15.73
CA ALA A 61 -21.64 -0.55 -16.05
C ALA A 61 -20.16 -0.18 -16.25
N LEU A 62 -19.25 -0.77 -15.47
CA LEU A 62 -17.80 -0.62 -15.65
C LEU A 62 -17.33 -1.29 -16.94
N ALA A 63 -17.83 -2.49 -17.26
CA ALA A 63 -17.52 -3.18 -18.51
C ALA A 63 -17.94 -2.35 -19.72
N TRP A 64 -19.16 -1.79 -19.71
CA TRP A 64 -19.60 -0.90 -20.78
C TRP A 64 -18.73 0.36 -20.90
N SER A 65 -18.33 0.94 -19.75
CA SER A 65 -17.43 2.10 -19.73
C SER A 65 -16.04 1.75 -20.26
N TYR A 66 -15.55 0.53 -19.98
CA TYR A 66 -14.29 -0.01 -20.48
C TYR A 66 -14.32 -0.28 -21.99
N ASP A 67 -15.40 -0.85 -22.50
CA ASP A 67 -15.59 -1.15 -23.92
C ASP A 67 -15.65 0.12 -24.79
N LEU A 68 -15.97 1.28 -24.18
CA LEU A 68 -15.97 2.60 -24.84
C LEU A 68 -14.60 3.28 -24.84
N LEU A 69 -13.60 2.69 -24.17
CA LEU A 69 -12.24 3.22 -24.16
C LEU A 69 -11.50 2.87 -25.45
N GLU A 70 -10.62 3.78 -25.85
CA GLU A 70 -9.67 3.51 -26.92
C GLU A 70 -8.68 2.41 -26.48
N PRO A 71 -8.07 1.66 -27.42
CA PRO A 71 -7.19 0.54 -27.09
C PRO A 71 -6.02 0.90 -26.14
N GLU A 72 -5.46 2.10 -26.29
CA GLU A 72 -4.39 2.61 -25.42
C GLU A 72 -4.90 2.91 -24.00
N GLU A 73 -6.11 3.46 -23.88
CA GLU A 73 -6.73 3.74 -22.59
C GLU A 73 -7.09 2.44 -21.86
N GLN A 74 -7.61 1.44 -22.57
CA GLN A 74 -7.86 0.09 -22.05
C GLN A 74 -6.58 -0.55 -21.51
N MET A 75 -5.47 -0.37 -22.24
CA MET A 75 -4.14 -0.84 -21.84
C MET A 75 -3.63 -0.16 -20.60
N VAL A 76 -3.63 1.17 -20.56
CA VAL A 76 -3.15 1.89 -19.38
C VAL A 76 -4.03 1.57 -18.18
N LEU A 77 -5.36 1.58 -18.33
CA LEU A 77 -6.28 1.33 -17.23
C LEU A 77 -6.09 -0.06 -16.60
N ARG A 78 -5.98 -1.13 -17.40
CA ARG A 78 -5.72 -2.48 -16.86
C ARG A 78 -4.37 -2.55 -16.14
N ARG A 79 -3.33 -1.93 -16.71
CA ARG A 79 -1.99 -1.92 -16.12
C ARG A 79 -1.91 -1.09 -14.83
N LEU A 80 -2.74 -0.04 -14.69
CA LEU A 80 -2.85 0.75 -13.47
C LEU A 80 -3.42 -0.05 -12.28
N ALA A 81 -4.03 -1.21 -12.51
CA ALA A 81 -4.58 -2.05 -11.44
C ALA A 81 -3.53 -2.58 -10.46
N VAL A 82 -2.27 -2.62 -10.89
CA VAL A 82 -1.12 -3.04 -10.05
C VAL A 82 -0.86 -2.09 -8.88
N PHE A 83 -1.24 -0.81 -9.02
CA PHE A 83 -1.05 0.17 -7.95
C PHE A 83 -2.07 -0.01 -6.83
N VAL A 84 -1.59 0.04 -5.60
CA VAL A 84 -2.39 -0.01 -4.38
C VAL A 84 -2.37 1.37 -3.72
N GLY A 85 -3.49 2.10 -3.87
CA GLY A 85 -3.65 3.43 -3.32
C GLY A 85 -3.49 4.52 -4.36
N SER A 86 -2.49 5.39 -4.17
CA SER A 86 -2.21 6.51 -5.09
C SER A 86 -0.85 6.35 -5.76
N TRP A 87 -0.65 6.99 -6.92
CA TRP A 87 0.60 6.95 -7.68
C TRP A 87 0.87 8.29 -8.36
N SER A 88 2.13 8.54 -8.70
CA SER A 88 2.54 9.68 -9.51
C SER A 88 2.36 9.40 -11.01
N LEU A 89 2.38 10.48 -11.82
CA LEU A 89 2.38 10.36 -13.28
C LEU A 89 3.60 9.58 -13.79
N ASP A 90 4.77 9.82 -13.18
CA ASP A 90 6.03 9.16 -13.54
C ASP A 90 5.99 7.66 -13.27
N ALA A 91 5.39 7.25 -12.13
CA ALA A 91 5.23 5.83 -11.81
C ALA A 91 4.36 5.13 -12.86
N ALA A 92 3.26 5.75 -13.29
CA ALA A 92 2.41 5.21 -14.35
C ALA A 92 3.16 5.13 -15.69
N ALA A 93 4.00 6.11 -16.02
CA ALA A 93 4.80 6.08 -17.24
C ALA A 93 5.86 4.96 -17.24
N GLU A 94 6.53 4.71 -16.11
CA GLU A 94 7.53 3.64 -16.00
C GLU A 94 6.91 2.24 -15.99
N ILE A 95 5.75 2.08 -15.38
CA ILE A 95 5.16 0.75 -15.15
C ILE A 95 4.23 0.36 -16.31
N CYS A 96 3.39 1.28 -16.78
CA CYS A 96 2.32 0.98 -17.73
C CYS A 96 2.71 1.10 -19.20
N TRP A 97 3.87 1.67 -19.54
CA TRP A 97 4.30 1.89 -20.94
C TRP A 97 5.52 1.05 -21.32
N ASP A 98 5.82 0.95 -22.62
CA ASP A 98 6.97 0.20 -23.11
C ASP A 98 8.29 0.93 -22.83
N LEU A 99 9.20 0.27 -22.12
CA LEU A 99 10.50 0.80 -21.74
C LEU A 99 11.49 0.89 -22.91
N SER A 100 11.18 0.31 -24.08
CA SER A 100 11.98 0.44 -25.31
C SER A 100 11.98 1.86 -25.88
N VAL A 101 10.97 2.66 -25.54
CA VAL A 101 10.79 4.04 -25.97
C VAL A 101 11.44 4.98 -24.96
N ASP A 102 11.99 6.11 -25.40
CA ASP A 102 12.61 7.09 -24.50
C ASP A 102 11.64 7.60 -23.41
N ARG A 103 12.18 7.89 -22.21
CA ARG A 103 11.42 8.36 -21.04
C ARG A 103 10.53 9.56 -21.37
N ASP A 104 11.05 10.56 -22.08
CA ASP A 104 10.31 11.78 -22.40
C ASP A 104 9.14 11.52 -23.35
N ALA A 105 9.31 10.60 -24.30
CA ALA A 105 8.26 10.17 -25.20
C ALA A 105 7.17 9.37 -24.43
N ARG A 106 7.55 8.49 -23.49
CA ARG A 106 6.58 7.81 -22.60
C ARG A 106 5.79 8.81 -21.77
N ASN A 107 6.45 9.78 -21.15
CA ASN A 107 5.78 10.80 -20.34
C ASN A 107 4.80 11.65 -21.17
N SER A 108 5.20 12.02 -22.38
CA SER A 108 4.37 12.79 -23.32
C SER A 108 3.14 12.01 -23.79
N ALA A 109 3.25 10.69 -23.96
CA ALA A 109 2.14 9.82 -24.33
C ALA A 109 1.25 9.45 -23.13
N ASN A 110 1.81 9.32 -21.93
CA ASN A 110 1.09 8.93 -20.72
C ASN A 110 0.10 10.02 -20.25
N LEU A 111 0.53 11.29 -20.28
CA LEU A 111 -0.28 12.41 -19.80
C LEU A 111 -1.68 12.51 -20.45
N PRO A 112 -1.83 12.52 -21.80
CA PRO A 112 -3.14 12.63 -22.43
C PRO A 112 -4.05 11.43 -22.13
N VAL A 113 -3.48 10.22 -21.98
CA VAL A 113 -4.25 9.02 -21.62
C VAL A 113 -4.79 9.12 -20.20
N ILE A 114 -3.96 9.52 -19.23
CA ILE A 114 -4.40 9.73 -17.84
C ILE A 114 -5.43 10.85 -17.76
N GLU A 115 -5.24 11.95 -18.50
CA GLU A 115 -6.20 13.04 -18.55
C GLU A 115 -7.56 12.59 -19.09
N SER A 116 -7.57 11.81 -20.17
CA SER A 116 -8.81 11.24 -20.72
C SER A 116 -9.50 10.30 -19.72
N LEU A 117 -8.75 9.43 -19.04
CA LEU A 117 -9.30 8.56 -17.98
C LEU A 117 -9.86 9.35 -16.80
N VAL A 118 -9.29 10.52 -16.48
CA VAL A 118 -9.84 11.45 -15.47
C VAL A 118 -11.14 12.09 -15.95
N GLN A 119 -11.20 12.54 -17.20
CA GLN A 119 -12.43 13.09 -17.80
C GLN A 119 -13.56 12.06 -17.84
N LYS A 120 -13.21 10.79 -18.04
CA LYS A 120 -14.13 9.63 -18.02
C LYS A 120 -14.43 9.12 -16.60
N SER A 121 -13.94 9.80 -15.55
CA SER A 121 -14.17 9.45 -14.14
C SER A 121 -13.72 8.04 -13.74
N LEU A 122 -12.75 7.47 -14.45
CA LEU A 122 -12.14 6.17 -14.12
C LEU A 122 -10.93 6.36 -13.21
N VAL A 123 -10.17 7.44 -13.42
CA VAL A 123 -9.04 7.85 -12.57
C VAL A 123 -9.38 9.15 -11.83
N PHE A 124 -8.93 9.27 -10.60
CA PHE A 124 -9.19 10.43 -9.74
C PHE A 124 -7.88 11.06 -9.32
N ARG A 125 -7.83 12.40 -9.29
CA ARG A 125 -6.71 13.12 -8.66
C ARG A 125 -6.83 12.95 -7.15
N SER A 126 -5.79 12.43 -6.52
CA SER A 126 -5.68 12.32 -5.07
C SER A 126 -5.35 13.70 -4.51
N SER A 127 -6.38 14.49 -4.17
CA SER A 127 -6.17 15.79 -3.54
C SER A 127 -5.94 15.61 -2.05
N HIS A 128 -4.70 15.77 -1.61
CA HIS A 128 -4.42 16.01 -0.20
C HIS A 128 -4.83 17.46 0.11
N LEU A 129 -6.13 17.72 0.30
CA LEU A 129 -6.68 19.05 0.68
C LEU A 129 -6.16 20.24 -0.17
N GLY A 130 -6.01 20.05 -1.49
CA GLY A 130 -5.53 21.10 -2.40
C GLY A 130 -4.04 21.43 -2.27
N GLN A 131 -3.28 20.65 -1.50
CA GLN A 131 -1.83 20.72 -1.41
C GLN A 131 -1.20 19.65 -2.31
N PRO A 132 -0.09 19.96 -3.01
CA PRO A 132 0.70 18.94 -3.67
C PRO A 132 1.12 17.87 -2.66
N ALA A 133 1.40 16.67 -3.14
CA ALA A 133 2.00 15.66 -2.28
C ALA A 133 3.36 16.15 -1.75
N PRO A 134 3.91 15.52 -0.69
CA PRO A 134 5.17 15.96 -0.07
C PRO A 134 6.35 16.02 -1.05
N ASP A 135 6.30 15.20 -2.10
CA ASP A 135 7.24 15.19 -3.23
C ASP A 135 6.96 16.29 -4.28
N GLY A 136 5.99 17.17 -4.05
CA GLY A 136 5.52 18.18 -4.99
C GLY A 136 4.66 17.62 -6.13
N ALA A 137 4.46 16.29 -6.21
CA ALA A 137 3.85 15.66 -7.37
C ALA A 137 2.31 15.64 -7.30
N THR A 138 1.69 15.69 -8.48
CA THR A 138 0.25 15.37 -8.59
C THR A 138 0.08 13.87 -8.51
N ARG A 139 -0.78 13.42 -7.59
CA ARG A 139 -1.08 12.01 -7.39
C ARG A 139 -2.44 11.64 -7.97
N PHE A 140 -2.51 10.42 -8.48
CA PHE A 140 -3.70 9.82 -9.06
C PHE A 140 -4.08 8.57 -8.28
N ARG A 141 -5.34 8.17 -8.35
CA ARG A 141 -5.83 6.92 -7.74
C ARG A 141 -6.97 6.35 -8.58
N LEU A 142 -7.14 5.04 -8.50
CA LEU A 142 -8.35 4.35 -8.95
C LEU A 142 -9.32 4.24 -7.77
N LEU A 143 -10.63 4.27 -8.07
CA LEU A 143 -11.61 3.75 -7.13
C LEU A 143 -11.40 2.25 -6.99
N GLU A 144 -11.57 1.73 -5.78
CA GLU A 144 -11.30 0.31 -5.50
C GLU A 144 -12.09 -0.63 -6.42
N THR A 145 -13.35 -0.30 -6.69
CA THR A 145 -14.19 -1.06 -7.61
C THR A 145 -13.69 -1.05 -9.06
N VAL A 146 -13.10 0.07 -9.52
CA VAL A 146 -12.49 0.18 -10.85
C VAL A 146 -11.17 -0.60 -10.88
N ARG A 147 -10.38 -0.53 -9.79
CA ARG A 147 -9.14 -1.29 -9.63
C ARG A 147 -9.38 -2.79 -9.68
N GLU A 148 -10.36 -3.30 -8.95
CA GLU A 148 -10.77 -4.72 -8.98
C GLU A 148 -11.27 -5.17 -10.35
N PHE A 149 -11.95 -4.30 -11.09
CA PHE A 149 -12.34 -4.59 -12.47
C PHE A 149 -11.11 -4.66 -13.39
N ALA A 150 -10.25 -3.64 -13.33
CA ALA A 150 -9.04 -3.53 -14.14
C ALA A 150 -8.03 -4.65 -13.86
N ASP A 151 -7.92 -5.14 -12.62
CA ASP A 151 -7.07 -6.27 -12.25
C ASP A 151 -7.54 -7.57 -12.91
N VAL A 152 -8.85 -7.80 -12.98
CA VAL A 152 -9.43 -8.93 -13.71
C VAL A 152 -9.17 -8.82 -15.22
N GLU A 153 -9.26 -7.62 -15.79
CA GLU A 153 -8.92 -7.41 -17.20
C GLU A 153 -7.41 -7.59 -17.46
N LEU A 154 -6.54 -7.21 -16.52
CA LEU A 154 -5.10 -7.48 -16.61
C LEU A 154 -4.78 -8.97 -16.49
N PHE A 155 -5.48 -9.71 -15.63
CA PHE A 155 -5.33 -11.16 -15.50
C PHE A 155 -5.74 -11.92 -16.78
N ARG A 156 -6.63 -11.34 -17.59
CA ARG A 156 -7.02 -11.92 -18.88
C ARG A 156 -5.99 -11.70 -19.99
N THR A 157 -4.95 -10.91 -19.75
CA THR A 157 -3.84 -10.73 -20.68
C THR A 157 -2.59 -11.45 -20.18
N ASP A 158 -1.65 -11.71 -21.09
CA ASP A 158 -0.35 -12.28 -20.73
C ASP A 158 0.62 -11.22 -20.15
N GLU A 159 0.14 -10.02 -19.81
CA GLU A 159 0.95 -8.90 -19.35
C GLU A 159 1.10 -8.85 -17.82
N LEU A 160 0.24 -9.55 -17.08
CA LEU A 160 0.16 -9.45 -15.62
C LEU A 160 1.53 -9.60 -14.93
N GLU A 161 2.28 -10.60 -15.36
CA GLU A 161 3.60 -10.93 -14.84
C GLU A 161 4.58 -9.78 -15.01
N LEU A 162 4.70 -9.31 -16.26
CA LEU A 162 5.57 -8.22 -16.65
C LEU A 162 5.26 -6.93 -15.88
N ILE A 163 3.98 -6.64 -15.67
CA ILE A 163 3.55 -5.42 -14.99
C ILE A 163 3.84 -5.48 -13.49
N ARG A 164 3.65 -6.63 -12.84
CA ARG A 164 4.02 -6.82 -11.43
C ARG A 164 5.53 -6.78 -11.21
N GLU A 165 6.31 -7.32 -12.15
CA GLU A 165 7.77 -7.22 -12.15
C GLU A 165 8.23 -5.77 -12.25
N ARG A 166 7.70 -5.02 -13.23
CA ARG A 166 8.00 -3.59 -13.39
C ARG A 166 7.61 -2.76 -12.19
N HIS A 167 6.44 -3.02 -11.62
CA HIS A 167 5.98 -2.36 -10.40
C HIS A 167 6.98 -2.61 -9.26
N THR A 168 7.37 -3.86 -9.04
CA THR A 168 8.31 -4.22 -7.98
C THR A 168 9.67 -3.59 -8.19
N ALA A 169 10.22 -3.65 -9.41
CA ALA A 169 11.51 -3.02 -9.74
C ALA A 169 11.47 -1.49 -9.54
N TYR A 170 10.37 -0.83 -9.93
CA TYR A 170 10.19 0.59 -9.73
C TYR A 170 10.19 0.97 -8.23
N TYR A 171 9.43 0.23 -7.42
CA TYR A 171 9.33 0.51 -5.98
C TYR A 171 10.59 0.10 -5.20
N ALA A 172 11.33 -0.94 -5.62
CA ALA A 172 12.65 -1.22 -5.06
C ALA A 172 13.65 -0.09 -5.37
N SER A 173 13.64 0.45 -6.58
CA SER A 173 14.44 1.62 -6.95
C SER A 173 14.02 2.89 -6.19
N ALA A 174 12.72 3.08 -5.99
CA ALA A 174 12.19 4.19 -5.19
C ALA A 174 12.60 4.08 -3.72
N ALA A 175 12.57 2.87 -3.15
CA ALA A 175 13.06 2.57 -1.81
C ALA A 175 14.54 2.95 -1.66
N ALA A 176 15.39 2.52 -2.60
CA ALA A 176 16.81 2.88 -2.58
C ALA A 176 17.06 4.40 -2.67
N ARG A 177 16.24 5.14 -3.43
CA ARG A 177 16.31 6.62 -3.47
C ARG A 177 15.92 7.25 -2.14
N LEU A 178 14.89 6.73 -1.48
CA LEU A 178 14.42 7.23 -0.18
C LEU A 178 15.45 6.99 0.93
N GLU A 179 16.18 5.86 0.89
CA GLU A 179 17.31 5.62 1.81
C GLU A 179 18.38 6.71 1.67
N CYS A 180 18.78 7.04 0.43
CA CYS A 180 19.74 8.13 0.17
C CYS A 180 19.27 9.49 0.72
N ILE A 181 17.97 9.79 0.65
CA ILE A 181 17.40 11.05 1.15
C ILE A 181 17.30 11.03 2.68
N ALA A 182 16.95 9.89 3.29
CA ALA A 182 16.85 9.74 4.74
C ALA A 182 18.19 9.92 5.46
N TRP A 183 19.33 9.73 4.78
CA TRP A 183 20.64 10.08 5.31
C TRP A 183 21.03 11.56 5.12
N GLY A 184 20.14 12.40 4.57
CA GLY A 184 20.32 13.85 4.43
C GLY A 184 19.61 14.69 5.51
N ASP A 185 19.97 15.98 5.61
CA ASP A 185 19.57 16.90 6.69
C ASP A 185 18.08 17.36 6.71
N GLU A 186 17.20 16.85 5.83
CA GLU A 186 15.76 17.20 5.82
C GLU A 186 14.84 15.96 5.98
N PRO A 187 14.57 15.51 7.22
CA PRO A 187 13.77 14.31 7.52
C PRO A 187 12.26 14.41 7.22
N GLY A 188 11.76 15.59 6.81
CA GLY A 188 10.33 15.89 6.73
C GLY A 188 9.58 15.20 5.58
N ASP A 189 10.21 15.12 4.40
CA ASP A 189 9.53 14.71 3.17
C ASP A 189 9.50 13.19 2.99
N SER A 190 10.56 12.48 3.38
CA SER A 190 10.67 11.02 3.22
C SER A 190 9.54 10.25 3.89
N ARG A 191 9.12 10.65 5.10
CA ARG A 191 8.03 9.99 5.83
C ARG A 191 6.69 10.15 5.12
N ALA A 192 6.42 11.35 4.63
CA ALA A 192 5.13 11.66 4.02
C ALA A 192 5.04 11.03 2.61
N ILE A 193 6.17 10.89 1.90
CA ILE A 193 6.28 10.09 0.68
C ILE A 193 6.04 8.61 0.98
N LEU A 194 6.68 8.03 2.00
CA LEU A 194 6.47 6.64 2.40
C LEU A 194 5.01 6.36 2.77
N ALA A 195 4.36 7.25 3.51
CA ALA A 195 2.95 7.10 3.86
C ALA A 195 2.04 7.12 2.62
N ALA A 196 2.33 7.98 1.64
CA ALA A 196 1.55 8.09 0.41
C ALA A 196 1.74 6.89 -0.54
N GLU A 197 2.89 6.21 -0.45
CA GLU A 197 3.27 5.05 -1.27
C GLU A 197 3.17 3.71 -0.53
N TYR A 198 2.77 3.68 0.74
CA TYR A 198 2.82 2.49 1.60
C TYR A 198 2.14 1.27 0.96
N GLY A 199 0.96 1.48 0.36
CA GLY A 199 0.23 0.40 -0.32
C GLY A 199 1.03 -0.21 -1.46
N ASN A 200 1.70 0.62 -2.26
CA ASN A 200 2.52 0.16 -3.38
C ASN A 200 3.80 -0.53 -2.90
N PHE A 201 4.48 -0.02 -1.88
CA PHE A 201 5.64 -0.69 -1.28
C PHE A 201 5.26 -2.06 -0.72
N HIS A 202 4.13 -2.15 -0.01
CA HIS A 202 3.65 -3.41 0.53
C HIS A 202 3.29 -4.41 -0.57
N ALA A 203 2.62 -3.97 -1.64
CA ALA A 203 2.30 -4.82 -2.79
C ALA A 203 3.56 -5.33 -3.50
N ALA A 204 4.56 -4.46 -3.70
CA ALA A 204 5.85 -4.83 -4.29
C ALA A 204 6.62 -5.83 -3.41
N LEU A 205 6.59 -5.63 -2.08
CA LEU A 205 7.23 -6.55 -1.14
C LEU A 205 6.61 -7.95 -1.18
N LEU A 206 5.27 -8.03 -1.15
CA LEU A 206 4.59 -9.33 -1.22
C LEU A 206 4.92 -10.07 -2.51
N TRP A 207 4.95 -9.38 -3.64
CA TRP A 207 5.32 -9.98 -4.92
C TRP A 207 6.79 -10.44 -4.95
N ALA A 208 7.71 -9.63 -4.42
CA ALA A 208 9.12 -10.01 -4.33
C ALA A 208 9.34 -11.26 -3.45
N ILE A 209 8.60 -11.38 -2.34
CA ILE A 209 8.63 -12.57 -1.47
C ILE A 209 8.06 -13.79 -2.20
N GLU A 210 6.90 -13.65 -2.86
CA GLU A 210 6.28 -14.73 -3.63
C GLU A 210 7.20 -15.27 -4.74
N ARG A 211 8.06 -14.41 -5.28
CA ARG A 211 9.04 -14.76 -6.33
C ARG A 211 10.44 -15.06 -5.84
N GLU A 212 10.63 -15.17 -4.53
CA GLU A 212 11.91 -15.45 -3.88
C GLU A 212 13.02 -14.44 -4.28
N GLN A 213 12.64 -13.23 -4.68
CA GLN A 213 13.53 -12.14 -5.08
C GLN A 213 14.08 -11.43 -3.84
N THR A 214 14.96 -12.13 -3.12
CA THR A 214 15.46 -11.72 -1.80
C THR A 214 16.10 -10.33 -1.80
N GLU A 215 16.85 -9.99 -2.85
CA GLU A 215 17.51 -8.68 -2.96
C GLU A 215 16.51 -7.53 -3.08
N LEU A 216 15.48 -7.67 -3.92
CA LEU A 216 14.44 -6.66 -4.09
C LEU A 216 13.56 -6.55 -2.85
N ALA A 217 13.20 -7.67 -2.23
CA ALA A 217 12.46 -7.69 -0.97
C ALA A 217 13.25 -6.95 0.14
N PHE A 218 14.56 -7.18 0.24
CA PHE A 218 15.42 -6.51 1.21
C PHE A 218 15.50 -5.00 0.97
N GLN A 219 15.69 -4.56 -0.28
CA GLN A 219 15.71 -3.14 -0.62
C GLN A 219 14.41 -2.43 -0.23
N ILE A 220 13.25 -3.05 -0.48
CA ILE A 220 11.95 -2.49 -0.12
C ILE A 220 11.79 -2.42 1.40
N VAL A 221 12.14 -3.49 2.12
CA VAL A 221 12.04 -3.56 3.58
C VAL A 221 12.95 -2.52 4.24
N ALA A 222 14.19 -2.37 3.78
CA ALA A 222 15.16 -1.46 4.39
C ALA A 222 14.69 0.01 4.32
N ALA A 223 14.05 0.43 3.23
CA ALA A 223 13.45 1.77 3.14
C ALA A 223 12.18 1.93 4.00
N VAL A 224 11.31 0.91 4.04
CA VAL A 224 10.07 0.96 4.85
C VAL A 224 10.37 0.94 6.36
N PHE A 225 11.42 0.20 6.77
CA PHE A 225 11.77 -0.04 8.16
C PHE A 225 12.95 0.80 8.66
N ASN A 226 13.34 1.87 7.95
CA ASN A 226 14.39 2.78 8.41
C ASN A 226 14.10 3.25 9.86
N PRO A 227 15.04 3.14 10.81
CA PRO A 227 14.87 3.47 12.24
C PRO A 227 14.26 4.87 12.51
N GLU A 228 14.53 5.86 11.65
CA GLU A 228 13.92 7.20 11.79
C GLU A 228 12.43 7.24 11.40
N ALA A 229 11.98 6.34 10.51
CA ALA A 229 10.59 6.17 10.14
C ALA A 229 9.82 5.23 11.10
N THR A 230 10.50 4.22 11.68
CA THR A 230 9.88 3.21 12.56
C THR A 230 9.66 3.65 14.00
N GLN A 231 10.36 4.69 14.48
CA GLN A 231 10.17 5.20 15.84
C GLN A 231 8.73 5.67 16.11
N ASP A 232 7.98 6.03 15.07
CA ASP A 232 6.56 6.45 15.15
C ASP A 232 5.55 5.48 14.50
N LEU A 233 5.95 4.46 13.75
CA LEU A 233 5.00 3.42 13.30
C LEU A 233 4.39 2.66 14.48
N SER A 234 5.17 2.47 15.56
CA SER A 234 4.66 1.97 16.85
C SER A 234 3.60 2.88 17.50
N ARG A 235 3.58 4.16 17.12
CA ARG A 235 2.70 5.21 17.64
C ARG A 235 1.44 5.39 16.78
N ILE A 236 1.54 5.15 15.47
CA ILE A 236 0.42 5.15 14.51
C ILE A 236 -0.32 3.81 14.51
N LEU A 237 0.40 2.69 14.65
CA LEU A 237 -0.17 1.33 14.74
C LEU A 237 -0.53 0.91 16.17
N GLY A 238 -0.47 1.83 17.14
CA GLY A 238 -1.05 1.67 18.47
C GLY A 238 -0.95 0.27 19.09
N GLN A 239 0.17 0.00 19.76
CA GLN A 239 0.32 -1.10 20.75
C GLN A 239 -0.16 -2.49 20.31
N ASP A 240 0.65 -3.22 19.53
CA ASP A 240 0.72 -4.70 19.66
C ASP A 240 1.91 -5.37 18.96
N THR A 241 2.97 -4.62 18.60
CA THR A 241 4.16 -5.21 17.96
C THR A 241 5.10 -5.93 18.91
N HIS A 242 4.84 -5.92 20.22
CA HIS A 242 5.69 -6.65 21.17
C HIS A 242 5.48 -8.18 21.14
N SER A 243 4.41 -8.67 20.50
CA SER A 243 4.10 -10.11 20.47
C SER A 243 4.53 -10.83 19.18
N GLN A 244 4.96 -10.12 18.12
CA GLN A 244 5.30 -10.76 16.83
C GLN A 244 6.80 -10.91 16.55
N LEU A 245 7.68 -10.39 17.41
CA LEU A 245 9.13 -10.51 17.22
C LEU A 245 9.77 -11.79 17.80
N GLU A 246 9.00 -12.74 18.32
CA GLU A 246 9.54 -14.05 18.72
C GLU A 246 9.61 -15.09 17.60
N PHE A 247 9.15 -14.79 16.37
CA PHE A 247 9.11 -15.79 15.29
C PHE A 247 10.34 -15.81 14.36
N VAL A 248 11.39 -15.02 14.63
CA VAL A 248 12.64 -15.03 13.83
C VAL A 248 13.88 -15.23 14.71
N ARG A 249 13.82 -16.19 15.63
CA ARG A 249 15.00 -16.70 16.32
C ARG A 249 15.00 -18.22 16.33
#